data_AF-A0A4Y2TGM8-F1
#
_entry.id   AF-A0A4Y2TGM8-F1
#
_cell.length_a   1.000
_cell.length_b   1.000
_cell.length_c   1.000
_cell.angle_alpha   90.00
_cell.angle_beta   90.00
_cell.angle_gamma   90.00
#
_symmetry.space_group_name_H-M   'P 1'
#
loop_
_entity.id
_entity.type
_entity.pdbx_description
1 polymer ?
#
loop_
_entity_poly.entity_id
_entity_poly.type
_entity_poly.pdbx_seq_one_letter_code
_entity_poly.pdbx_strand_id
1 'polypeptide(L)'
;MINRRLVYYLETNKSLHPSQSGFRKGRSTIDNLLALETDIRLSFLQRKHLVAIFFDIEKAYDRTWRYGILKDLYDLGLRGNLPIFIKIFLKVRKFRVKVESEFSDFFIQEEGVPQGSVLSVTLFILKIINILKQLPTSVRGYLYVDDLYISCTGTNMNFIQRQLQTAVNNITQWCNSNAFTISTSKIAGVHFCRKRNLHLDPEIKLYGEDVKFVNEIRFLGVIFDKKLSFLPHVKQLRKKCESALNILKLLSTTASVADRVSMIKIYRATLLSRLEYGCTIYGSARKSVLQKLDPVHHIALRLCSGAFRISPVKSLYVECYEPALELKRQMLSLHYYFKIQSNSNHPFHGFKLRPFLLRLQNARKSFIPMFFTRVQDILYDFNLLYLHITPKPKTNFPPWGIPEVQLLNPFQTFIKSDTADITYQQIFIEHRQEYDDFIAIYTDGSKSADHVSFAVVFPNTTFSF
;
A
#
# COMPACT_ATOMS: atom_id res chain seq x y z
N MET A 1 11.71 0.72 20.00
CA MET A 1 10.72 0.64 21.10
C MET A 1 9.69 1.77 21.08
N ILE A 2 10.11 3.03 21.17
CA ILE A 2 9.23 4.21 21.37
C ILE A 2 8.18 4.36 20.26
N ASN A 3 8.58 4.27 18.99
CA ASN A 3 7.64 4.39 17.88
C ASN A 3 6.53 3.33 17.91
N ARG A 4 6.85 2.09 18.31
CA ARG A 4 5.84 1.02 18.42
C ARG A 4 4.78 1.38 19.47
N ARG A 5 5.19 1.98 20.59
CA ARG A 5 4.27 2.42 21.65
C ARG A 5 3.36 3.57 21.17
N LEU A 6 3.94 4.56 20.50
CA LEU A 6 3.19 5.69 19.93
C LEU A 6 2.19 5.22 18.87
N VAL A 7 2.62 4.39 17.91
CA VAL A 7 1.73 3.85 16.87
C VAL A 7 0.60 3.03 17.47
N TYR A 8 0.87 2.20 18.49
CA TYR A 8 -0.17 1.46 19.20
C TYR A 8 -1.21 2.41 19.80
N TYR A 9 -0.78 3.45 20.53
CA TYR A 9 -1.69 4.45 21.09
C TYR A 9 -2.55 5.13 20.02
N LEU A 10 -1.92 5.59 18.92
CA LEU A 10 -2.61 6.31 17.83
C LEU A 10 -3.64 5.45 17.09
N GLU A 11 -3.31 4.17 16.83
CA GLU A 11 -4.22 3.25 16.14
C GLU A 11 -5.36 2.78 17.07
N THR A 12 -5.07 2.47 18.34
CA THR A 12 -6.08 2.06 19.33
C THR A 12 -7.10 3.17 19.59
N ASN A 13 -6.65 4.42 19.69
CA ASN A 13 -7.52 5.58 19.90
C ASN A 13 -8.12 6.15 18.61
N LYS A 14 -7.90 5.50 17.45
CA LYS A 14 -8.38 5.95 16.13
C LYS A 14 -8.02 7.42 15.81
N SER A 15 -6.88 7.88 16.32
CA SER A 15 -6.41 9.26 16.10
C SER A 15 -5.97 9.50 14.65
N LEU A 16 -5.69 8.42 13.91
CA LEU A 16 -5.30 8.50 12.50
C LEU A 16 -6.52 8.41 11.56
N HIS A 17 -6.72 9.46 10.77
CA HIS A 17 -7.76 9.54 9.74
C HIS A 17 -7.72 8.32 8.77
N PRO A 18 -8.88 7.73 8.40
CA PRO A 18 -8.94 6.54 7.55
C PRO A 18 -8.31 6.69 6.15
N SER A 19 -8.30 7.90 5.61
CA SER A 19 -7.76 8.24 4.28
C SER A 19 -6.25 8.50 4.24
N GLN A 20 -5.55 8.40 5.37
CA GLN A 20 -4.09 8.34 5.41
C GLN A 20 -3.64 6.88 5.40
N SER A 21 -2.85 6.49 4.40
CA SER A 21 -2.37 5.11 4.21
C SER A 21 -0.85 4.98 4.33
N GLY A 22 -0.11 6.09 4.22
CA GLY A 22 1.35 6.10 4.28
C GLY A 22 1.89 5.59 5.62
N PHE A 23 2.90 4.71 5.58
CA PHE A 23 3.57 4.10 6.74
C PHE A 23 2.66 3.52 7.84
N ARG A 24 1.43 3.13 7.51
CA ARG A 24 0.50 2.45 8.44
C ARG A 24 0.49 0.95 8.21
N LYS A 25 0.44 0.19 9.31
CA LYS A 25 0.43 -1.27 9.26
C LYS A 25 -0.82 -1.78 8.56
N GLY A 26 -0.65 -2.65 7.57
CA GLY A 26 -1.77 -3.20 6.81
C GLY A 26 -2.36 -2.24 5.77
N ARG A 27 -1.74 -1.07 5.55
CA ARG A 27 -2.06 -0.15 4.46
C ARG A 27 -0.97 -0.18 3.37
N SER A 28 -1.28 0.36 2.20
CA SER A 28 -0.38 0.41 1.04
C SER A 28 -0.70 1.56 0.09
N THR A 29 0.21 1.86 -0.85
CA THR A 29 -0.06 2.84 -1.93
C THR A 29 -1.30 2.47 -2.73
N ILE A 30 -1.53 1.16 -2.92
CA ILE A 30 -2.70 0.62 -3.63
C ILE A 30 -4.02 1.09 -3.02
N ASP A 31 -4.07 1.38 -1.72
CA ASP A 31 -5.31 1.79 -1.04
C ASP A 31 -5.78 3.17 -1.55
N ASN A 32 -4.85 4.11 -1.71
CA ASN A 32 -5.12 5.44 -2.23
C ASN A 32 -5.38 5.42 -3.74
N LEU A 33 -4.67 4.55 -4.46
CA LEU A 33 -4.91 4.33 -5.89
C LEU A 33 -6.31 3.73 -6.14
N LEU A 34 -6.72 2.76 -5.31
CA LEU A 34 -8.04 2.15 -5.36
C LEU A 34 -9.13 3.20 -5.09
N ALA A 35 -8.92 4.07 -4.10
CA ALA A 35 -9.86 5.15 -3.81
C ALA A 35 -10.07 6.09 -5.00
N LEU A 36 -8.98 6.53 -5.63
CA LEU A 36 -9.03 7.40 -6.80
C LEU A 36 -9.70 6.69 -7.98
N GLU A 37 -9.30 5.45 -8.29
CA GLU A 37 -9.88 4.65 -9.38
C GLU A 37 -11.38 4.46 -9.17
N THR A 38 -11.80 4.12 -7.93
CA THR A 38 -13.20 3.89 -7.56
C THR A 38 -14.01 5.16 -7.77
N ASP A 39 -13.54 6.31 -7.30
CA ASP A 39 -14.26 7.58 -7.44
C ASP A 39 -14.38 8.01 -8.92
N ILE A 40 -13.32 7.84 -9.71
CA ILE A 40 -13.36 8.11 -11.16
C ILE A 40 -14.35 7.17 -11.87
N ARG A 41 -14.34 5.88 -11.52
CA ARG A 41 -15.27 4.92 -12.14
C ARG A 41 -16.72 5.22 -11.77
N LEU A 42 -16.99 5.56 -10.52
CA LEU A 42 -18.33 5.96 -10.08
C LEU A 42 -18.81 7.21 -10.81
N SER A 43 -17.95 8.21 -10.99
CA SER A 43 -18.32 9.43 -11.73
C SER A 43 -18.64 9.10 -13.20
N PHE A 44 -17.84 8.26 -13.85
CA PHE A 44 -18.11 7.80 -15.22
C PHE A 44 -19.41 7.00 -15.33
N LEU A 45 -19.67 6.11 -14.38
CA LEU A 45 -20.89 5.33 -14.32
C LEU A 45 -22.11 6.26 -14.19
N GLN A 46 -22.01 7.31 -13.37
CA GLN A 46 -23.08 8.29 -13.19
C GLN A 46 -23.10 9.39 -14.27
N ARG A 47 -22.21 9.37 -15.27
CA ARG A 47 -22.02 10.44 -16.27
C ARG A 47 -21.79 11.83 -15.62
N LYS A 48 -21.07 11.85 -14.50
CA LYS A 48 -20.66 13.06 -13.78
C LYS A 48 -19.24 13.46 -14.15
N HIS A 49 -18.87 14.67 -13.76
CA HIS A 49 -17.49 15.16 -13.76
C HIS A 49 -16.85 14.79 -12.43
N LEU A 50 -15.59 14.38 -12.47
CA LEU A 50 -14.73 14.33 -11.29
C LEU A 50 -13.49 15.16 -11.57
N VAL A 51 -13.20 16.09 -10.69
CA VAL A 51 -11.98 16.90 -10.74
C VAL A 51 -11.14 16.55 -9.53
N ALA A 52 -9.88 16.22 -9.76
CA ALA A 52 -8.90 15.94 -8.71
C ALA A 52 -7.72 16.90 -8.81
N ILE A 53 -7.23 17.36 -7.67
CA ILE A 53 -6.06 18.23 -7.55
C ILE A 53 -5.01 17.49 -6.73
N PHE A 54 -3.79 17.40 -7.26
CA PHE A 54 -2.65 16.73 -6.66
C PHE A 54 -1.66 17.79 -6.18
N PHE A 55 -1.28 17.70 -4.91
CA PHE A 55 -0.39 18.65 -4.25
C PHE A 55 0.99 18.02 -4.03
N ASP A 56 2.04 18.82 -4.18
CA ASP A 56 3.41 18.48 -3.78
C ASP A 56 3.81 19.41 -2.62
N ILE A 57 4.18 18.82 -1.48
CA ILE A 57 4.60 19.59 -0.30
C ILE A 57 6.12 19.71 -0.33
N GLU A 58 6.62 20.95 -0.32
CA GLU A 58 8.05 21.21 -0.43
C GLU A 58 8.79 20.84 0.86
N LYS A 59 9.85 20.02 0.72
CA LYS A 59 10.76 19.65 1.81
C LYS A 59 9.99 19.27 3.09
N ALA A 60 8.97 18.44 2.95
CA ALA A 60 7.95 18.23 3.97
C ALA A 60 8.54 17.85 5.34
N TYR A 61 9.55 16.96 5.37
CA TYR A 61 10.23 16.55 6.60
C TYR A 61 11.05 17.70 7.23
N ASP A 62 11.74 18.50 6.41
CA ASP A 62 12.64 19.55 6.89
C ASP A 62 11.91 20.79 7.37
N ARG A 63 10.67 21.01 6.89
CA ARG A 63 9.82 22.16 7.26
C ARG A 63 8.78 21.83 8.33
N THR A 64 8.70 20.58 8.80
CA THR A 64 7.68 20.20 9.78
C THR A 64 7.87 20.96 11.09
N TRP A 65 6.86 21.73 11.50
CA TRP A 65 6.91 22.55 12.70
C TRP A 65 6.99 21.72 13.99
N ARG A 66 8.13 21.81 14.68
CA ARG A 66 8.44 20.98 15.87
C ARG A 66 7.51 21.24 17.04
N TYR A 67 7.26 22.52 17.34
CA TYR A 67 6.32 22.90 18.39
C TYR A 67 4.90 22.43 18.05
N GLY A 68 4.52 22.51 16.77
CA GLY A 68 3.25 21.99 16.28
C GLY A 68 3.06 20.51 16.55
N ILE A 69 4.09 19.67 16.41
CA ILE A 69 4.03 18.24 16.76
C ILE A 69 3.80 18.06 18.27
N LEU A 70 4.53 18.80 19.11
CA LEU A 70 4.40 18.68 20.57
C LEU A 70 3.02 19.12 21.05
N LYS A 71 2.47 20.17 20.45
CA LYS A 71 1.10 20.62 20.67
C LYS A 71 0.10 19.53 20.29
N ASP A 72 0.21 18.96 19.09
CA ASP A 72 -0.70 17.91 18.63
C ASP A 72 -0.63 16.65 19.54
N LEU A 73 0.55 16.28 20.04
CA LEU A 73 0.70 15.20 21.04
C LEU A 73 0.00 15.55 22.35
N TYR A 74 0.11 16.80 22.80
CA TYR A 74 -0.57 17.30 23.99
C TYR A 74 -2.11 17.29 23.82
N ASP A 75 -2.60 17.73 22.67
CA ASP A 75 -4.03 17.76 22.35
C ASP A 75 -4.63 16.34 22.25
N LEU A 76 -3.81 15.34 21.90
CA LEU A 76 -4.17 13.91 21.93
C LEU A 76 -4.15 13.28 23.34
N GLY A 77 -3.91 14.06 24.39
CA GLY A 77 -3.89 13.59 25.77
C GLY A 77 -2.61 12.88 26.20
N LEU A 78 -1.55 12.85 25.37
CA LEU A 78 -0.29 12.24 25.77
C LEU A 78 0.44 13.11 26.79
N ARG A 79 0.81 12.53 27.93
CA ARG A 79 1.54 13.19 29.03
C ARG A 79 2.71 12.31 29.50
N GLY A 80 3.60 12.87 30.32
CA GLY A 80 4.72 12.17 30.94
C GLY A 80 5.91 11.89 30.01
N ASN A 81 6.57 10.75 30.21
CA ASN A 81 7.89 10.47 29.64
C ASN A 81 7.93 10.39 28.11
N LEU A 82 6.84 9.96 27.46
CA LEU A 82 6.81 9.81 26.00
C LEU A 82 6.88 11.18 25.27
N PRO A 83 6.01 12.16 25.55
CA PRO A 83 6.17 13.52 25.02
C PRO A 83 7.49 14.19 25.40
N ILE A 84 7.99 13.99 26.63
CA ILE A 84 9.28 14.54 27.07
C ILE A 84 10.42 13.99 26.21
N PHE A 85 10.45 12.68 25.98
CA PHE A 85 11.42 12.06 25.09
C PHE A 85 11.31 12.64 23.67
N ILE A 86 10.10 12.76 23.13
CA ILE A 86 9.89 13.31 21.78
C ILE A 86 10.39 14.76 21.71
N LYS A 87 10.14 15.58 22.73
CA LYS A 87 10.67 16.94 22.84
C LYS A 87 12.19 16.97 22.78
N ILE A 88 12.86 16.08 23.52
CA ILE A 88 14.33 15.95 23.49
C ILE A 88 14.80 15.45 22.12
N PHE A 89 14.10 14.48 21.53
CA PHE A 89 14.43 13.91 20.22
C PHE A 89 14.38 14.94 19.08
N LEU A 90 13.41 15.88 19.17
CA LEU A 90 13.20 16.98 18.23
C LEU A 90 14.05 18.22 18.54
N LYS A 91 14.82 18.26 19.64
CA LYS A 91 15.72 19.39 19.91
C LYS A 91 16.70 19.59 18.75
N VAL A 92 17.16 20.83 18.64
CA VAL A 92 18.11 21.31 17.64
C VAL A 92 19.25 20.32 17.44
N ARG A 93 19.43 19.90 16.18
CA ARG A 93 20.57 19.09 15.76
C ARG A 93 21.50 19.92 14.91
N LYS A 94 22.78 19.65 15.06
CA LYS A 94 23.84 20.20 14.21
C LYS A 94 24.41 19.06 13.38
N PHE A 95 24.61 19.29 12.09
CA PHE A 95 25.28 18.34 11.21
C PHE A 95 26.39 19.04 10.43
N ARG A 96 27.40 18.28 10.04
CA ARG A 96 28.49 18.71 9.16
C ARG A 96 28.85 17.57 8.24
N VAL A 97 29.32 17.88 7.04
CA VAL A 97 29.75 16.88 6.05
C VAL A 97 31.25 16.67 6.21
N LYS A 98 31.70 15.42 6.13
CA LYS A 98 33.12 15.08 6.07
C LYS A 98 33.46 14.66 4.65
N VAL A 99 34.44 15.32 4.04
CA VAL A 99 35.02 14.92 2.75
C VAL A 99 36.50 14.65 3.01
N GLU A 100 36.91 13.39 2.83
CA GLU A 100 38.26 12.93 3.14
C GLU A 100 38.71 13.27 4.57
N SER A 101 39.65 14.20 4.75
CA SER A 101 40.18 14.65 6.04
C SER A 101 39.51 15.92 6.56
N GLU A 102 38.69 16.60 5.75
CA GLU A 102 38.10 17.90 6.10
C GLU A 102 36.63 17.78 6.52
N PHE A 103 36.22 18.70 7.39
CA PHE A 103 34.83 18.85 7.83
C PHE A 103 34.30 20.21 7.38
N SER A 104 33.05 20.24 6.90
CA SER A 104 32.33 21.49 6.70
C SER A 104 32.01 22.18 8.03
N ASP A 105 31.57 23.43 7.93
CA ASP A 105 30.90 24.12 9.04
C ASP A 105 29.69 23.35 9.55
N PHE A 106 29.34 23.59 10.81
CA PHE A 106 28.12 23.07 11.39
C PHE A 106 26.90 23.78 10.81
N PHE A 107 26.04 23.02 10.15
CA PHE A 107 24.70 23.44 9.81
C PHE A 107 23.74 23.12 10.96
N ILE A 108 23.00 24.13 11.41
CA ILE A 108 21.99 23.98 12.46
C ILE A 108 20.63 23.83 11.80
N GLN A 109 19.96 22.71 12.07
CA GLN A 109 18.58 22.52 11.61
C GLN A 109 17.60 23.00 12.68
N GLU A 110 16.97 24.15 12.44
CA GLU A 110 16.04 24.80 13.37
C GLU A 110 14.63 24.18 13.37
N GLU A 111 14.15 23.72 12.22
CA GLU A 111 12.82 23.11 12.06
C GLU A 111 12.89 21.73 11.39
N GLY A 112 11.77 21.02 11.38
CA GLY A 112 11.68 19.71 10.75
C GLY A 112 11.98 18.54 11.68
N VAL A 113 11.69 17.34 11.17
CA VAL A 113 11.91 16.08 11.86
C VAL A 113 13.18 15.39 11.33
N PRO A 114 13.98 14.70 12.18
CA PRO A 114 15.22 14.07 11.74
C PRO A 114 15.00 13.00 10.66
N GLN A 115 15.59 13.17 9.47
CA GLN A 115 15.53 12.17 8.42
C GLN A 115 16.29 10.88 8.83
N GLY A 116 15.83 9.73 8.35
CA GLY A 116 16.42 8.42 8.69
C GLY A 116 15.91 7.78 9.99
N SER A 117 15.08 8.48 10.78
CA SER A 117 14.44 7.90 11.96
C SER A 117 13.00 7.44 11.68
N VAL A 118 12.68 6.22 12.09
CA VAL A 118 11.32 5.66 12.01
C VAL A 118 10.31 6.48 12.84
N LEU A 119 10.76 7.10 13.95
CA LEU A 119 9.89 7.95 14.78
C LEU A 119 9.51 9.25 14.04
N SER A 120 10.44 9.83 13.30
CA SER A 120 10.19 11.06 12.53
C SER A 120 9.06 10.90 11.51
N VAL A 121 8.98 9.73 10.87
CA VAL A 121 7.92 9.39 9.93
C VAL A 121 6.55 9.41 10.61
N THR A 122 6.44 8.83 11.81
CA THR A 122 5.18 8.80 12.57
C THR A 122 4.80 10.19 13.08
N LEU A 123 5.77 10.99 13.54
CA LEU A 123 5.53 12.38 13.96
C LEU A 123 5.10 13.27 12.79
N PHE A 124 5.73 13.10 11.62
CA PHE A 124 5.33 13.77 10.40
C PHE A 124 3.88 13.45 10.04
N ILE A 125 3.53 12.15 9.99
CA ILE A 125 2.16 11.70 9.70
C ILE A 125 1.16 12.31 10.67
N LEU A 126 1.47 12.28 11.97
CA LEU A 126 0.61 12.86 13.01
C LEU A 126 0.36 14.35 12.76
N LYS A 127 1.37 15.08 12.30
CA LYS A 127 1.23 16.51 12.00
C LYS A 127 0.38 16.76 10.76
N ILE A 128 0.73 16.10 9.65
CA ILE A 128 0.11 16.36 8.35
C ILE A 128 -1.35 15.90 8.28
N ILE A 129 -1.74 14.86 9.02
CA ILE A 129 -3.08 14.26 8.89
C ILE A 129 -4.24 15.21 9.21
N ASN A 130 -3.97 16.26 10.00
CA ASN A 130 -4.95 17.28 10.34
C ASN A 130 -5.37 18.15 9.14
N ILE A 131 -4.61 18.12 8.03
CA ILE A 131 -4.99 18.77 6.77
C ILE A 131 -6.32 18.20 6.21
N LEU A 132 -6.56 16.91 6.40
CA LEU A 132 -7.77 16.23 5.90
C LEU A 132 -9.03 16.68 6.65
N LYS A 133 -8.88 17.20 7.87
CA LYS A 133 -9.99 17.74 8.67
C LYS A 133 -10.46 19.11 8.20
N GLN A 134 -9.68 19.78 7.34
CA GLN A 134 -10.00 21.12 6.82
C GLN A 134 -10.88 21.07 5.56
N LEU A 135 -11.11 19.87 5.02
CA LEU A 135 -11.80 19.69 3.76
C LEU A 135 -13.32 19.84 3.93
N PRO A 136 -14.01 20.54 3.01
CA PRO A 136 -15.47 20.54 2.94
C PRO A 136 -16.03 19.13 2.79
N THR A 137 -17.23 18.88 3.29
CA THR A 137 -17.89 17.55 3.25
C THR A 137 -18.11 17.01 1.84
N SER A 138 -18.21 17.88 0.83
CA SER A 138 -18.33 17.50 -0.59
C SER A 138 -17.01 17.17 -1.27
N VAL A 139 -15.88 17.38 -0.60
CA VAL A 139 -14.53 17.13 -1.11
C VAL A 139 -13.91 15.96 -0.36
N ARG A 140 -13.38 15.00 -1.10
CA ARG A 140 -12.64 13.88 -0.52
C ARG A 140 -11.17 14.18 -0.60
N GLY A 141 -10.43 13.85 0.44
CA GLY A 141 -8.97 13.93 0.47
C GLY A 141 -8.35 12.61 0.88
N TYR A 142 -7.24 12.27 0.23
CA TYR A 142 -6.44 11.12 0.56
C TYR A 142 -4.98 11.51 0.61
N LEU A 143 -4.29 10.92 1.58
CA LEU A 143 -2.90 11.23 1.86
C LEU A 143 -2.10 9.93 1.85
N TYR A 144 -0.94 9.96 1.23
CA TYR A 144 0.08 8.93 1.39
C TYR A 144 1.38 9.62 1.79
N VAL A 145 1.61 9.69 3.10
CA VAL A 145 2.74 10.49 3.64
C VAL A 145 2.54 11.97 3.29
N ASP A 146 3.30 12.51 2.35
CA ASP A 146 3.26 13.88 1.82
C ASP A 146 2.47 14.00 0.51
N ASP A 147 2.25 12.89 -0.21
CA ASP A 147 1.44 12.85 -1.44
C ASP A 147 -0.05 13.05 -1.09
N LEU A 148 -0.55 14.27 -1.26
CA LEU A 148 -1.95 14.66 -1.06
C LEU A 148 -2.66 14.80 -2.41
N TYR A 149 -3.87 14.24 -2.51
CA TYR A 149 -4.84 14.70 -3.50
C TYR A 149 -6.20 14.93 -2.87
N ILE A 150 -6.94 15.87 -3.45
CA ILE A 150 -8.35 16.07 -3.17
C ILE A 150 -9.18 15.89 -4.43
N SER A 151 -10.43 15.48 -4.30
CA SER A 151 -11.34 15.33 -5.42
C SER A 151 -12.76 15.73 -5.07
N CYS A 152 -13.47 16.25 -6.07
CA CYS A 152 -14.88 16.56 -5.99
C CYS A 152 -15.60 16.04 -7.23
N THR A 153 -16.80 15.50 -7.03
CA THR A 153 -17.64 14.92 -8.09
C THR A 153 -18.97 15.64 -8.17
N GLY A 154 -19.42 15.96 -9.38
CA GLY A 154 -20.66 16.71 -9.59
C GLY A 154 -21.14 16.67 -11.04
N THR A 155 -22.39 17.08 -11.27
CA THR A 155 -22.94 17.27 -12.62
C THR A 155 -22.62 18.66 -13.17
N ASN A 156 -22.54 19.66 -12.29
CA ASN A 156 -22.28 21.06 -12.59
C ASN A 156 -20.82 21.43 -12.26
N MET A 157 -20.08 21.98 -13.23
CA MET A 157 -18.69 22.37 -13.06
C MET A 157 -18.54 23.55 -12.08
N ASN A 158 -19.47 24.49 -12.07
CA ASN A 158 -19.41 25.67 -11.17
C ASN A 158 -19.49 25.24 -9.70
N PHE A 159 -20.29 24.21 -9.40
CA PHE A 159 -20.34 23.64 -8.06
C PHE A 159 -18.99 23.01 -7.68
N ILE A 160 -18.42 22.20 -8.57
CA ILE A 160 -17.12 21.54 -8.35
C ILE A 160 -16.01 22.58 -8.13
N GLN A 161 -15.95 23.61 -8.97
CA GLN A 161 -14.98 24.69 -8.88
C GLN A 161 -15.08 25.41 -7.54
N ARG A 162 -16.28 25.80 -7.10
CA ARG A 162 -16.49 26.47 -5.81
C ARG A 162 -16.03 25.59 -4.65
N GLN A 163 -16.42 24.32 -4.63
CA GLN A 163 -16.07 23.40 -3.53
C GLN A 163 -14.56 23.12 -3.48
N LEU A 164 -13.93 22.93 -4.64
CA LEU A 164 -12.49 22.73 -4.70
C LEU A 164 -11.71 23.99 -4.37
N GLN A 165 -12.15 25.17 -4.80
CA GLN A 165 -11.50 26.43 -4.43
C GLN A 165 -11.60 26.67 -2.92
N THR A 166 -12.75 26.41 -2.29
CA THR A 166 -12.88 26.46 -0.82
C THR A 166 -11.93 25.49 -0.15
N ALA A 167 -11.82 24.25 -0.66
CA ALA A 167 -10.90 23.27 -0.11
C ALA A 167 -9.43 23.69 -0.24
N VAL A 168 -9.03 24.24 -1.40
CA VAL A 168 -7.69 24.78 -1.64
C VAL A 168 -7.40 25.92 -0.67
N ASN A 169 -8.33 26.86 -0.51
CA ASN A 169 -8.16 27.99 0.43
C ASN A 169 -7.98 27.51 1.87
N ASN A 170 -8.80 26.54 2.32
CA ASN A 170 -8.70 25.96 3.66
C ASN A 170 -7.36 25.24 3.87
N ILE A 171 -6.92 24.47 2.86
CA ILE A 171 -5.61 23.82 2.87
C ILE A 171 -4.49 24.86 2.97
N THR A 172 -4.54 25.91 2.15
CA THR A 172 -3.53 26.98 2.15
C THR A 172 -3.45 27.68 3.50
N GLN A 173 -4.59 28.06 4.08
CA GLN A 173 -4.64 28.68 5.41
C GLN A 173 -4.05 27.75 6.49
N TRP A 174 -4.38 26.46 6.43
CA TRP A 174 -3.84 25.47 7.36
C TRP A 174 -2.34 25.28 7.19
N CYS A 175 -1.85 25.22 5.94
CA CYS A 175 -0.43 25.12 5.62
C CYS A 175 0.35 26.32 6.17
N ASN A 176 -0.15 27.55 5.94
CA ASN A 176 0.45 28.78 6.47
C ASN A 176 0.53 28.76 8.00
N SER A 177 -0.52 28.26 8.67
CA SER A 177 -0.58 28.17 10.14
C SER A 177 0.30 27.07 10.73
N ASN A 178 0.74 26.10 9.92
CA ASN A 178 1.53 24.94 10.36
C ASN A 178 2.91 24.86 9.69
N ALA A 179 3.36 25.95 9.07
CA ALA A 179 4.65 26.07 8.37
C ALA A 179 4.88 25.06 7.23
N PHE A 180 3.82 24.59 6.57
CA PHE A 180 3.94 23.81 5.34
C PHE A 180 3.89 24.71 4.12
N THR A 181 4.66 24.37 3.09
CA THR A 181 4.64 25.06 1.80
C THR A 181 4.22 24.09 0.71
N ILE A 182 3.30 24.53 -0.14
CA ILE A 182 2.85 23.77 -1.31
C ILE A 182 3.57 24.32 -2.52
N SER A 183 4.10 23.44 -3.36
CA SER A 183 4.78 23.83 -4.59
C SER A 183 3.76 24.25 -5.66
N THR A 184 3.78 25.52 -6.06
CA THR A 184 2.90 26.03 -7.13
C THR A 184 3.29 25.52 -8.52
N SER A 185 4.55 25.13 -8.72
CA SER A 185 5.03 24.60 -10.02
C SER A 185 4.66 23.13 -10.26
N LYS A 186 4.44 22.36 -9.19
CA LYS A 186 4.17 20.92 -9.26
C LYS A 186 2.72 20.53 -8.95
N ILE A 187 1.93 21.46 -8.40
CA ILE A 187 0.48 21.24 -8.26
C ILE A 187 -0.14 21.03 -9.64
N ALA A 188 -1.02 20.05 -9.75
CA ALA A 188 -1.68 19.74 -11.00
C ALA A 188 -3.12 19.28 -10.78
N GLY A 189 -4.02 19.74 -11.65
CA GLY A 189 -5.40 19.30 -11.72
C GLY A 189 -5.61 18.27 -12.84
N VAL A 190 -6.50 17.31 -12.63
CA VAL A 190 -7.01 16.44 -13.69
C VAL A 190 -8.52 16.41 -13.64
N HIS A 191 -9.12 16.70 -14.79
CA HIS A 191 -10.55 16.57 -15.00
C HIS A 191 -10.86 15.23 -15.66
N PHE A 192 -11.39 14.30 -14.87
CA PHE A 192 -11.87 13.01 -15.32
C PHE A 192 -13.33 13.12 -15.78
N CYS A 193 -13.55 12.99 -17.09
CA CYS A 193 -14.90 13.00 -17.66
C CYS A 193 -14.99 12.16 -18.94
N ARG A 194 -16.12 11.48 -19.15
CA ARG A 194 -16.44 10.75 -20.40
C ARG A 194 -17.55 11.39 -21.24
N LYS A 195 -18.08 12.56 -20.84
CA LYS A 195 -19.01 13.32 -21.69
C LYS A 195 -18.32 13.73 -22.99
N ARG A 196 -19.09 13.75 -24.07
CA ARG A 196 -18.63 14.16 -25.41
C ARG A 196 -18.77 15.67 -25.64
N ASN A 197 -19.75 16.29 -25.00
CA ASN A 197 -19.99 17.73 -25.10
C ASN A 197 -18.76 18.51 -24.63
N LEU A 198 -18.49 19.64 -25.27
CA LEU A 198 -17.49 20.60 -24.82
C LEU A 198 -17.81 21.03 -23.39
N HIS A 199 -16.79 20.96 -22.54
CA HIS A 199 -16.83 21.44 -21.17
C HIS A 199 -15.46 22.01 -20.87
N LEU A 200 -15.45 23.18 -20.24
CA LEU A 200 -14.23 23.81 -19.78
C LEU A 200 -13.76 23.13 -18.50
N ASP A 201 -12.45 23.16 -18.29
CA ASP A 201 -11.85 22.81 -17.01
C ASP A 201 -12.12 23.94 -16.00
N PRO A 202 -12.21 23.64 -14.70
CA PRO A 202 -12.47 24.66 -13.70
C PRO A 202 -11.26 25.55 -13.48
N GLU A 203 -11.51 26.83 -13.20
CA GLU A 203 -10.47 27.79 -12.83
C GLU A 203 -10.24 27.73 -11.32
N ILE A 204 -9.06 27.27 -10.91
CA ILE A 204 -8.69 27.07 -9.51
C ILE A 204 -7.36 27.76 -9.26
N LYS A 205 -7.29 28.58 -8.22
CA LYS A 205 -6.11 29.36 -7.86
C LYS A 205 -5.49 28.90 -6.56
N LEU A 206 -4.16 28.77 -6.54
CA LEU A 206 -3.34 28.54 -5.35
C LEU A 206 -2.39 29.75 -5.21
N TYR A 207 -2.43 30.46 -4.08
CA TYR A 207 -1.67 31.72 -3.88
C TYR A 207 -1.88 32.77 -4.99
N GLY A 208 -3.04 32.76 -5.65
CA GLY A 208 -3.35 33.65 -6.77
C GLY A 208 -2.89 33.14 -8.15
N GLU A 209 -2.06 32.08 -8.21
CA GLU A 209 -1.63 31.43 -9.45
C GLU A 209 -2.60 30.33 -9.88
N ASP A 210 -2.86 30.20 -11.18
CA ASP A 210 -3.76 29.19 -11.73
C ASP A 210 -3.16 27.78 -11.67
N VAL A 211 -3.94 26.82 -11.17
CA VAL A 211 -3.55 25.40 -11.15
C VAL A 211 -3.62 24.83 -12.56
N LYS A 212 -2.51 24.27 -13.04
CA LYS A 212 -2.43 23.67 -14.37
C LYS A 212 -3.26 22.38 -14.46
N PHE A 213 -4.19 22.35 -15.41
CA PHE A 213 -4.93 21.13 -15.76
C PHE A 213 -4.18 20.30 -16.81
N VAL A 214 -3.96 19.02 -16.49
CA VAL A 214 -3.21 18.09 -17.34
C VAL A 214 -4.09 16.89 -17.75
N ASN A 215 -3.76 16.29 -18.90
CA ASN A 215 -4.51 15.13 -19.41
C ASN A 215 -4.09 13.82 -18.73
N GLU A 216 -2.89 13.78 -18.14
CA GLU A 216 -2.32 12.63 -17.46
C GLU A 216 -1.54 13.06 -16.22
N ILE A 217 -1.67 12.30 -15.14
CA ILE A 217 -0.97 12.55 -13.87
C ILE A 217 -0.37 11.25 -13.34
N ARG A 218 0.88 11.33 -12.86
CA ARG A 218 1.51 10.23 -12.13
C ARG A 218 1.21 10.39 -10.65
N PHE A 219 0.53 9.42 -10.06
CA PHE A 219 0.23 9.38 -8.64
C PHE A 219 0.63 8.02 -8.07
N LEU A 220 1.45 8.01 -7.01
CA LEU A 220 1.99 6.80 -6.36
C LEU A 220 2.52 5.75 -7.35
N GLY A 221 3.22 6.21 -8.41
CA GLY A 221 3.83 5.34 -9.42
C GLY A 221 2.92 4.88 -10.56
N VAL A 222 1.61 5.12 -10.51
CA VAL A 222 0.65 4.79 -11.59
C VAL A 222 0.21 6.05 -12.32
N ILE A 223 -0.02 5.96 -13.62
CA ILE A 223 -0.43 7.12 -14.44
C ILE A 223 -1.90 7.03 -14.76
N PHE A 224 -2.64 8.07 -14.39
CA PHE A 224 -4.06 8.22 -14.63
C PHE A 224 -4.27 9.22 -15.76
N ASP A 225 -4.87 8.77 -16.86
CA ASP A 225 -5.32 9.64 -17.94
C ASP A 225 -6.78 10.05 -17.76
N LYS A 226 -7.20 11.19 -18.31
CA LYS A 226 -8.56 11.75 -18.16
C LYS A 226 -9.72 10.80 -18.49
N LYS A 227 -9.48 9.74 -19.28
CA LYS A 227 -10.48 8.72 -19.65
C LYS A 227 -10.34 7.39 -18.88
N LEU A 228 -9.34 7.28 -18.00
CA LEU A 228 -8.97 6.08 -17.26
C LEU A 228 -8.76 4.87 -18.17
N SER A 229 -8.01 5.08 -19.27
CA SER A 229 -7.64 4.03 -20.22
C SER A 229 -6.36 3.29 -19.81
N PHE A 230 -5.51 3.91 -18.98
CA PHE A 230 -4.17 3.46 -18.59
C PHE A 230 -3.22 3.20 -19.76
N LEU A 231 -3.55 3.66 -20.97
CA LEU A 231 -2.69 3.48 -22.14
C LEU A 231 -1.33 4.19 -21.98
N PRO A 232 -1.26 5.45 -21.50
CA PRO A 232 0.02 6.10 -21.25
C PRO A 232 0.86 5.36 -20.21
N HIS A 233 0.22 4.90 -19.13
CA HIS A 233 0.87 4.09 -18.09
C HIS A 233 1.51 2.83 -18.68
N VAL A 234 0.75 2.03 -19.43
CA VAL A 234 1.23 0.78 -20.02
C VAL A 234 2.34 1.02 -21.05
N LYS A 235 2.26 2.09 -21.85
CA LYS A 235 3.34 2.47 -22.79
C LYS A 235 4.63 2.79 -22.04
N GLN A 236 4.57 3.59 -20.97
CA GLN A 236 5.76 3.93 -20.19
C GLN A 236 6.31 2.73 -19.41
N LEU A 237 5.42 1.91 -18.84
CA LEU A 237 5.81 0.69 -18.14
C LEU A 237 6.54 -0.26 -19.08
N ARG A 238 6.01 -0.47 -20.29
CA ARG A 238 6.67 -1.27 -21.34
C ARG A 238 8.08 -0.77 -21.63
N LYS A 239 8.26 0.54 -21.87
CA LYS A 239 9.59 1.14 -22.12
C LYS A 239 10.56 0.89 -20.95
N LYS A 240 10.09 1.02 -19.71
CA LYS A 240 10.91 0.71 -18.51
C LYS A 240 11.28 -0.77 -18.44
N CYS A 241 10.37 -1.67 -18.81
CA CYS A 241 10.65 -3.10 -18.84
C CYS A 241 11.59 -3.48 -19.99
N GLU A 242 11.47 -2.85 -21.16
CA GLU A 242 12.41 -3.03 -22.28
C GLU A 242 13.84 -2.60 -21.91
N SER A 243 13.99 -1.52 -21.15
CA SER A 243 15.28 -1.11 -20.59
C SER A 243 15.84 -2.14 -19.60
N ALA A 244 15.02 -2.69 -18.69
CA ALA A 244 15.46 -3.76 -17.78
C ALA A 244 15.83 -5.05 -18.54
N LEU A 245 15.14 -5.34 -19.65
CA LEU A 245 15.37 -6.51 -20.47
C LEU A 245 16.78 -6.50 -21.10
N ASN A 246 17.38 -5.33 -21.30
CA ASN A 246 18.76 -5.23 -21.77
C ASN A 246 19.77 -5.83 -20.78
N ILE A 247 19.48 -5.80 -19.48
CA ILE A 247 20.30 -6.46 -18.45
C ILE A 247 20.23 -7.98 -18.66
N LEU A 248 19.04 -8.54 -18.86
CA LEU A 248 18.88 -9.96 -19.15
C LEU A 248 19.56 -10.36 -20.46
N LYS A 249 19.46 -9.54 -21.51
CA LYS A 249 20.15 -9.80 -22.79
C LYS A 249 21.66 -9.88 -22.60
N LEU A 250 22.25 -8.93 -21.86
CA LEU A 250 23.68 -8.91 -21.58
C LEU A 250 24.10 -10.19 -20.85
N LEU A 251 23.37 -10.57 -19.81
CA LEU A 251 23.66 -11.76 -19.01
C LEU A 251 23.39 -13.09 -19.73
N SER A 252 22.56 -13.09 -20.77
CA SER A 252 22.30 -14.26 -21.62
C SER A 252 23.31 -14.45 -22.76
N THR A 253 24.30 -13.57 -22.90
CA THR A 253 25.35 -13.74 -23.93
C THR A 253 26.26 -14.91 -23.59
N THR A 254 26.85 -15.55 -24.61
CA THR A 254 27.72 -16.74 -24.48
C THR A 254 28.94 -16.55 -23.58
N ALA A 255 29.33 -15.31 -23.28
CA ALA A 255 30.40 -14.98 -22.36
C ALA A 255 29.98 -15.01 -20.87
N SER A 256 28.67 -15.02 -20.59
CA SER A 256 28.13 -14.96 -19.23
C SER A 256 27.62 -16.34 -18.81
N VAL A 257 28.25 -16.92 -17.79
CA VAL A 257 27.89 -18.23 -17.17
C VAL A 257 26.72 -18.05 -16.19
N ALA A 258 25.69 -17.28 -16.56
CA ALA A 258 24.53 -17.08 -15.69
C ALA A 258 23.63 -18.32 -15.76
N ASP A 259 23.49 -19.03 -14.65
CA ASP A 259 22.60 -20.18 -14.55
C ASP A 259 21.12 -19.75 -14.66
N ARG A 260 20.27 -20.67 -15.14
CA ARG A 260 18.83 -20.43 -15.34
C ARG A 260 18.12 -19.91 -14.09
N VAL A 261 18.51 -20.40 -12.91
CA VAL A 261 17.88 -20.01 -11.64
C VAL A 261 18.21 -18.55 -11.33
N SER A 262 19.47 -18.14 -11.49
CA SER A 262 19.88 -16.74 -11.34
C SER A 262 19.21 -15.82 -12.37
N MET A 263 19.10 -16.25 -13.63
CA MET A 263 18.40 -15.48 -14.67
C MET A 263 16.94 -15.22 -14.30
N ILE A 264 16.22 -16.25 -13.84
CA ILE A 264 14.84 -16.12 -13.37
C ILE A 264 14.75 -15.19 -12.15
N LYS A 265 15.68 -15.28 -11.20
CA LYS A 265 15.74 -14.37 -10.04
C LYS A 265 15.90 -12.91 -10.47
N ILE A 266 16.80 -12.64 -11.42
CA ILE A 266 17.04 -11.29 -11.95
C ILE A 266 15.81 -10.78 -12.70
N TYR A 267 15.19 -11.62 -13.53
CA TYR A 267 13.93 -11.30 -14.20
C TYR A 267 12.83 -10.92 -13.19
N ARG A 268 12.67 -11.73 -12.12
CA ARG A 268 11.70 -11.47 -11.05
C ARG A 268 11.95 -10.12 -10.37
N ALA A 269 13.20 -9.88 -9.99
CA ALA A 269 13.60 -8.68 -9.24
C ALA A 269 13.51 -7.39 -10.07
N THR A 270 13.87 -7.44 -11.36
CA THR A 270 14.06 -6.21 -12.16
C THR A 270 12.89 -5.89 -13.09
N LEU A 271 12.24 -6.91 -13.66
CA LEU A 271 11.24 -6.74 -14.71
C LEU A 271 9.85 -7.06 -14.19
N LEU A 272 9.68 -8.25 -13.61
CA LEU A 272 8.38 -8.69 -13.09
C LEU A 272 7.91 -7.78 -11.94
N SER A 273 8.79 -7.42 -11.01
CA SER A 273 8.46 -6.49 -9.90
C SER A 273 7.83 -5.17 -10.39
N ARG A 274 8.28 -4.66 -11.55
CA ARG A 274 7.72 -3.47 -12.21
C ARG A 274 6.35 -3.74 -12.82
N LEU A 275 6.14 -4.92 -13.41
CA LEU A 275 4.87 -5.38 -13.97
C LEU A 275 3.84 -5.78 -12.90
N GLU A 276 4.27 -6.05 -11.67
CA GLU A 276 3.37 -6.41 -10.57
C GLU A 276 2.90 -5.16 -9.81
N TYR A 277 3.75 -4.14 -9.70
CA TYR A 277 3.39 -2.91 -9.00
C TYR A 277 2.21 -2.16 -9.66
N GLY A 278 1.13 -1.97 -8.91
CA GLY A 278 -0.05 -1.23 -9.38
C GLY A 278 -0.98 -2.01 -10.33
N CYS A 279 -0.69 -3.28 -10.60
CA CYS A 279 -1.47 -4.08 -11.56
C CYS A 279 -2.90 -4.38 -11.09
N THR A 280 -3.17 -4.29 -9.79
CA THR A 280 -4.52 -4.34 -9.21
C THR A 280 -5.41 -3.18 -9.71
N ILE A 281 -4.78 -2.04 -10.03
CA ILE A 281 -5.42 -0.80 -10.48
C ILE A 281 -5.41 -0.74 -12.01
N TYR A 282 -4.23 -0.69 -12.65
CA TYR A 282 -4.15 -0.58 -14.10
C TYR A 282 -4.58 -1.87 -14.83
N GLY A 283 -4.63 -3.01 -14.13
CA GLY A 283 -5.17 -4.27 -14.66
C GLY A 283 -6.65 -4.20 -15.03
N SER A 284 -7.31 -3.09 -14.69
CA SER A 284 -8.63 -2.72 -15.19
C SER A 284 -8.63 -2.13 -16.61
N ALA A 285 -7.48 -1.93 -17.24
CA ALA A 285 -7.39 -1.48 -18.62
C ALA A 285 -7.99 -2.53 -19.58
N ARG A 286 -8.31 -2.10 -20.80
CA ARG A 286 -8.79 -3.03 -21.85
C ARG A 286 -7.74 -4.10 -22.16
N LYS A 287 -8.18 -5.31 -22.50
CA LYS A 287 -7.31 -6.44 -22.85
C LYS A 287 -6.26 -6.07 -23.91
N SER A 288 -6.66 -5.36 -24.96
CA SER A 288 -5.75 -4.88 -26.02
C SER A 288 -4.67 -3.91 -25.55
N VAL A 289 -4.90 -3.19 -24.45
CA VAL A 289 -3.89 -2.33 -23.82
C VAL A 289 -2.94 -3.20 -23.00
N LEU A 290 -3.47 -4.09 -22.15
CA LEU A 290 -2.67 -4.96 -21.28
C LEU A 290 -1.75 -5.91 -22.07
N GLN A 291 -2.25 -6.47 -23.19
CA GLN A 291 -1.49 -7.36 -24.07
C GLN A 291 -0.22 -6.72 -24.66
N LYS A 292 -0.09 -5.39 -24.60
CA LYS A 292 1.15 -4.71 -25.02
C LYS A 292 2.35 -5.04 -24.12
N LEU A 293 2.12 -5.56 -22.90
CA LEU A 293 3.16 -5.96 -21.95
C LEU A 293 3.63 -7.41 -22.15
N ASP A 294 2.77 -8.27 -22.70
CA ASP A 294 3.05 -9.71 -22.86
C ASP A 294 4.33 -9.99 -23.66
N PRO A 295 4.65 -9.29 -24.77
CA PRO A 295 5.88 -9.54 -25.51
C PRO A 295 7.15 -9.39 -24.67
N VAL A 296 7.19 -8.40 -23.76
CA VAL A 296 8.37 -8.16 -22.92
C VAL A 296 8.54 -9.28 -21.89
N HIS A 297 7.43 -9.77 -21.33
CA HIS A 297 7.42 -10.96 -20.48
C HIS A 297 7.92 -12.20 -21.23
N HIS A 298 7.39 -12.46 -22.43
CA HIS A 298 7.76 -13.66 -23.20
C HIS A 298 9.20 -13.64 -23.68
N ILE A 299 9.73 -12.47 -24.07
CA ILE A 299 11.14 -12.35 -24.44
C ILE A 299 12.02 -12.63 -23.22
N ALA A 300 11.68 -12.09 -22.05
CA ALA A 300 12.43 -12.33 -20.83
C ALA A 300 12.47 -13.82 -20.46
N LEU A 301 11.33 -14.53 -20.54
CA LEU A 301 11.29 -15.97 -20.27
C LEU A 301 12.17 -16.77 -21.24
N ARG A 302 12.16 -16.44 -22.54
CA ARG A 302 13.05 -17.10 -23.52
C ARG A 302 14.53 -16.90 -23.20
N LEU A 303 14.91 -15.69 -22.81
CA LEU A 303 16.29 -15.38 -22.42
C LEU A 303 16.68 -16.16 -21.16
N CYS A 304 15.77 -16.27 -20.18
CA CYS A 304 16.06 -16.98 -18.94
C CYS A 304 16.16 -18.50 -19.13
N SER A 305 15.36 -19.07 -20.03
CA SER A 305 15.34 -20.52 -20.28
C SER A 305 16.28 -20.97 -21.40
N GLY A 306 16.92 -20.04 -22.12
CA GLY A 306 17.69 -20.35 -23.34
C GLY A 306 16.83 -20.92 -24.48
N ALA A 307 15.51 -20.71 -24.45
CA ALA A 307 14.59 -21.29 -25.42
C ALA A 307 14.66 -20.58 -26.78
N PHE A 308 14.44 -21.34 -27.85
CA PHE A 308 14.39 -20.80 -29.21
C PHE A 308 13.32 -19.71 -29.35
N ARG A 309 13.55 -18.79 -30.30
CA ARG A 309 12.64 -17.67 -30.55
C ARG A 309 11.22 -18.12 -30.90
N ILE A 310 11.09 -19.27 -31.55
CA ILE A 310 9.82 -19.89 -31.98
C ILE A 310 9.14 -20.74 -30.90
N SER A 311 9.77 -20.93 -29.73
CA SER A 311 9.22 -21.78 -28.68
C SER A 311 7.82 -21.31 -28.24
N PRO A 312 6.84 -22.24 -28.11
CA PRO A 312 5.49 -21.92 -27.67
C PRO A 312 5.47 -21.26 -26.30
N VAL A 313 4.73 -20.16 -26.17
CA VAL A 313 4.66 -19.36 -24.93
C VAL A 313 4.12 -20.17 -23.74
N LYS A 314 3.15 -21.05 -23.98
CA LYS A 314 2.58 -21.90 -22.92
C LYS A 314 3.64 -22.83 -22.32
N SER A 315 4.52 -23.39 -23.14
CA SER A 315 5.64 -24.22 -22.68
C SER A 315 6.62 -23.41 -21.85
N LEU A 316 6.93 -22.16 -22.24
CA LEU A 316 7.80 -21.27 -21.46
C LEU A 316 7.27 -21.01 -20.05
N TYR A 317 5.95 -20.89 -19.89
CA TYR A 317 5.34 -20.69 -18.56
C TYR A 317 5.57 -21.88 -17.64
N VAL A 318 5.40 -23.09 -18.15
CA VAL A 318 5.62 -24.34 -17.39
C VAL A 318 7.10 -24.49 -17.06
N GLU A 319 7.95 -24.39 -18.08
CA GLU A 319 9.40 -24.47 -17.95
C GLU A 319 9.95 -23.47 -16.92
N CYS A 320 9.56 -22.20 -17.01
CA CYS A 320 10.10 -21.18 -16.11
C CYS A 320 9.42 -21.13 -14.74
N TYR A 321 8.39 -21.95 -14.49
CA TYR A 321 7.49 -21.84 -13.34
C TYR A 321 6.92 -20.42 -13.19
N GLU A 322 6.51 -19.82 -14.31
CA GLU A 322 6.02 -18.44 -14.39
C GLU A 322 4.68 -18.38 -15.11
N PRO A 323 3.58 -17.99 -14.44
CA PRO A 323 2.28 -17.92 -15.09
C PRO A 323 2.19 -16.74 -16.07
N ALA A 324 1.15 -16.77 -16.90
CA ALA A 324 0.79 -15.64 -17.75
C ALA A 324 0.53 -14.37 -16.91
N LEU A 325 0.84 -13.20 -17.46
CA LEU A 325 0.63 -11.93 -16.74
C LEU A 325 -0.84 -11.71 -16.37
N GLU A 326 -1.79 -12.25 -17.12
CA GLU A 326 -3.22 -12.20 -16.80
C GLU A 326 -3.53 -12.91 -15.47
N LEU A 327 -3.07 -14.15 -15.31
CA LEU A 327 -3.23 -14.92 -14.07
C LEU A 327 -2.52 -14.24 -12.90
N LYS A 328 -1.33 -13.67 -13.11
CA LYS A 328 -0.64 -12.89 -12.07
C LYS A 328 -1.44 -11.70 -11.59
N ARG A 329 -2.06 -10.94 -12.50
CA ARG A 329 -2.91 -9.81 -12.15
C ARG A 329 -4.14 -10.25 -11.36
N GLN A 330 -4.75 -11.38 -11.72
CA GLN A 330 -5.87 -11.96 -10.96
C GLN A 330 -5.44 -12.37 -9.56
N MET A 331 -4.33 -13.11 -9.44
CA MET A 331 -3.74 -13.53 -8.15
C MET A 331 -3.44 -12.33 -7.24
N LEU A 332 -2.77 -11.29 -7.75
CA LEU A 332 -2.46 -10.08 -6.97
C LEU A 332 -3.72 -9.30 -6.59
N SER A 333 -4.76 -9.31 -7.42
CA SER A 333 -6.06 -8.71 -7.10
C SER A 333 -6.75 -9.48 -5.97
N LEU A 334 -6.71 -10.81 -5.99
CA LEU A 334 -7.23 -11.66 -4.91
C LEU A 334 -6.45 -11.45 -3.60
N HIS A 335 -5.11 -11.47 -3.64
CA HIS A 335 -4.29 -11.18 -2.45
C HIS A 335 -4.65 -9.84 -1.82
N TYR A 336 -4.82 -8.82 -2.66
CA TYR A 336 -5.20 -7.50 -2.17
C TYR A 336 -6.63 -7.48 -1.62
N TYR A 337 -7.58 -8.16 -2.26
CA TYR A 337 -8.95 -8.31 -1.75
C TYR A 337 -8.98 -9.01 -0.38
N PHE A 338 -8.30 -10.15 -0.22
CA PHE A 338 -8.23 -10.87 1.05
C PHE A 338 -7.48 -10.07 2.13
N LYS A 339 -6.49 -9.25 1.77
CA LYS A 339 -5.87 -8.28 2.68
C LYS A 339 -6.88 -7.24 3.20
N ILE A 340 -7.79 -6.76 2.35
CA ILE A 340 -8.86 -5.84 2.74
C ILE A 340 -9.88 -6.54 3.64
N GLN A 341 -10.32 -7.75 3.25
CA GLN A 341 -11.32 -8.50 4.00
C GLN A 341 -10.79 -9.02 5.35
N SER A 342 -9.51 -9.36 5.47
CA SER A 342 -8.95 -9.73 6.78
C SER A 342 -8.80 -8.54 7.74
N ASN A 343 -8.80 -7.29 7.25
CA ASN A 343 -8.58 -6.11 8.09
C ASN A 343 -9.86 -5.28 8.28
N SER A 344 -10.55 -5.49 9.41
CA SER A 344 -11.77 -4.74 9.78
C SER A 344 -11.59 -3.22 9.87
N ASN A 345 -10.37 -2.73 10.11
CA ASN A 345 -10.06 -1.30 10.16
C ASN A 345 -9.72 -0.69 8.79
N HIS A 346 -9.78 -1.48 7.71
CA HIS A 346 -9.55 -0.99 6.35
C HIS A 346 -10.80 -0.22 5.85
N PRO A 347 -10.67 0.94 5.17
CA PRO A 347 -11.83 1.78 4.82
C PRO A 347 -12.72 1.09 3.79
N PHE A 348 -12.14 0.18 3.01
CA PHE A 348 -12.85 -0.62 2.03
C PHE A 348 -13.28 -2.02 2.51
N HIS A 349 -13.07 -2.38 3.79
CA HIS A 349 -13.44 -3.70 4.31
C HIS A 349 -14.92 -4.02 4.06
N GLY A 350 -15.81 -3.09 4.42
CA GLY A 350 -17.25 -3.19 4.21
C GLY A 350 -17.76 -2.54 2.91
N PHE A 351 -16.89 -2.29 1.92
CA PHE A 351 -17.31 -1.59 0.72
C PHE A 351 -18.35 -2.40 -0.06
N LYS A 352 -19.56 -1.84 -0.19
CA LYS A 352 -20.63 -2.40 -1.02
C LYS A 352 -21.18 -1.33 -1.95
N LEU A 353 -21.34 -1.71 -3.20
CA LEU A 353 -22.00 -0.91 -4.21
C LEU A 353 -23.49 -0.75 -3.86
N ARG A 354 -24.02 0.48 -3.95
CA ARG A 354 -25.46 0.71 -3.76
C ARG A 354 -26.26 -0.05 -4.84
N PRO A 355 -27.44 -0.63 -4.53
CA PRO A 355 -28.20 -1.44 -5.49
C PRO A 355 -28.51 -0.73 -6.81
N PHE A 356 -28.83 0.56 -6.77
CA PHE A 356 -29.03 1.36 -7.99
C PHE A 356 -27.77 1.46 -8.86
N LEU A 357 -26.59 1.61 -8.26
CA LEU A 357 -25.33 1.68 -9.00
C LEU A 357 -24.98 0.33 -9.62
N LEU A 358 -25.26 -0.77 -8.93
CA LEU A 358 -25.07 -2.12 -9.48
C LEU A 358 -25.97 -2.35 -10.71
N ARG A 359 -27.26 -1.99 -10.61
CA ARG A 359 -28.19 -2.03 -11.76
C ARG A 359 -27.69 -1.19 -12.93
N LEU A 360 -27.22 0.03 -12.66
CA LEU A 360 -26.68 0.92 -13.68
C LEU A 360 -25.41 0.37 -14.33
N GLN A 361 -24.55 -0.30 -13.56
CA GLN A 361 -23.35 -0.98 -14.06
C GLN A 361 -23.73 -2.12 -15.00
N ASN A 362 -24.65 -2.98 -14.58
CA ASN A 362 -25.11 -4.14 -15.36
C ASN A 362 -25.81 -3.71 -16.68
N ALA A 363 -26.55 -2.61 -16.65
CA ALA A 363 -27.19 -2.05 -17.85
C ALA A 363 -26.17 -1.52 -18.89
N ARG A 364 -24.92 -1.22 -18.49
CA ARG A 364 -23.89 -0.64 -19.35
C ARG A 364 -22.78 -1.64 -19.66
N LYS A 365 -23.05 -2.57 -20.57
CA LYS A 365 -22.12 -3.66 -20.95
C LYS A 365 -20.70 -3.20 -21.36
N SER A 366 -20.54 -2.00 -21.90
CA SER A 366 -19.22 -1.46 -22.31
C SER A 366 -18.44 -0.76 -21.17
N PHE A 367 -19.05 -0.62 -20.00
CA PHE A 367 -18.41 -0.06 -18.82
C PHE A 367 -17.54 -1.12 -18.14
N ILE A 368 -16.30 -0.74 -17.83
CA ILE A 368 -15.39 -1.62 -17.09
C ILE A 368 -15.75 -1.51 -15.61
N PRO A 369 -16.15 -2.61 -14.94
CA PRO A 369 -16.57 -2.59 -13.54
C PRO A 369 -15.48 -2.10 -12.58
N MET A 370 -15.91 -1.72 -11.38
CA MET A 370 -15.00 -1.36 -10.30
C MET A 370 -14.26 -2.59 -9.74
N PHE A 371 -13.17 -2.35 -9.01
CA PHE A 371 -12.31 -3.40 -8.45
C PHE A 371 -13.09 -4.54 -7.77
N PHE A 372 -13.99 -4.22 -6.82
CA PHE A 372 -14.71 -5.26 -6.08
C PHE A 372 -15.63 -6.12 -6.97
N THR A 373 -16.28 -5.55 -7.98
CA THR A 373 -17.05 -6.35 -8.95
C THR A 373 -16.13 -7.22 -9.79
N ARG A 374 -15.01 -6.67 -10.29
CA ARG A 374 -14.02 -7.45 -11.07
C ARG A 374 -13.47 -8.63 -10.27
N VAL A 375 -13.23 -8.43 -8.97
CA VAL A 375 -12.74 -9.50 -8.10
C VAL A 375 -13.82 -10.54 -7.81
N GLN A 376 -15.10 -10.16 -7.72
CA GLN A 376 -16.19 -11.12 -7.60
C GLN A 376 -16.26 -12.07 -8.80
N ASP A 377 -16.08 -11.55 -10.02
CA ASP A 377 -16.01 -12.38 -11.23
C ASP A 377 -14.85 -13.38 -11.13
N ILE A 378 -13.66 -12.92 -10.69
CA ILE A 378 -12.49 -13.79 -10.47
C ILE A 378 -12.77 -14.85 -9.39
N LEU A 379 -13.41 -14.49 -8.27
CA LEU A 379 -13.77 -15.43 -7.22
C LEU A 379 -14.74 -16.51 -7.72
N TYR A 380 -15.69 -16.13 -8.58
CA TYR A 380 -16.60 -17.07 -9.23
C TYR A 380 -15.84 -18.02 -10.17
N ASP A 381 -14.99 -17.48 -11.04
CA ASP A 381 -14.21 -18.26 -12.02
C ASP A 381 -13.28 -19.30 -11.35
N PHE A 382 -12.74 -18.99 -10.16
CA PHE A 382 -11.88 -19.88 -9.39
C PHE A 382 -12.62 -20.68 -8.30
N ASN A 383 -13.95 -20.60 -8.22
CA ASN A 383 -14.78 -21.27 -7.19
C ASN A 383 -14.36 -20.94 -5.74
N LEU A 384 -14.01 -19.68 -5.47
CA LEU A 384 -13.52 -19.17 -4.19
C LEU A 384 -14.57 -18.40 -3.39
N LEU A 385 -15.84 -18.39 -3.82
CA LEU A 385 -16.91 -17.61 -3.20
C LEU A 385 -17.28 -18.08 -1.79
N TYR A 386 -17.07 -19.36 -1.48
CA TYR A 386 -17.41 -19.98 -0.20
C TYR A 386 -16.27 -19.93 0.83
N LEU A 387 -15.13 -19.31 0.48
CA LEU A 387 -14.00 -19.23 1.41
C LEU A 387 -14.33 -18.34 2.61
N HIS A 388 -14.18 -18.91 3.81
CA HIS A 388 -14.22 -18.17 5.06
C HIS A 388 -12.89 -17.44 5.28
N ILE A 389 -12.94 -16.11 5.29
CA ILE A 389 -11.75 -15.27 5.44
C ILE A 389 -11.48 -15.07 6.93
N THR A 390 -10.37 -15.60 7.41
CA THR A 390 -9.94 -15.40 8.79
C THR A 390 -9.57 -13.92 9.03
N PRO A 391 -10.18 -13.24 10.00
CA PRO A 391 -9.83 -11.87 10.33
C PRO A 391 -8.41 -11.82 10.89
N LYS A 392 -7.71 -10.73 10.61
CA LYS A 392 -6.38 -10.49 11.16
C LYS A 392 -6.48 -10.45 12.70
N PRO A 393 -5.63 -11.19 13.42
CA PRO A 393 -5.66 -11.20 14.88
C PRO A 393 -5.46 -9.78 15.41
N LYS A 394 -6.35 -9.37 16.31
CA LYS A 394 -6.20 -8.12 17.05
C LYS A 394 -5.16 -8.33 18.13
N THR A 395 -4.10 -7.52 18.13
CA THR A 395 -3.14 -7.51 19.22
C THR A 395 -3.80 -6.84 20.43
N ASN A 396 -4.32 -7.65 21.35
CA ASN A 396 -4.97 -7.14 22.56
C ASN A 396 -3.94 -6.58 23.56
N PHE A 397 -2.68 -7.01 23.46
CA PHE A 397 -1.61 -6.56 24.35
C PHE A 397 -0.95 -5.28 23.81
N PRO A 398 -0.67 -4.30 24.69
CA PRO A 398 0.22 -3.20 24.34
C PRO A 398 1.64 -3.76 24.09
N PRO A 399 2.47 -3.10 23.25
CA PRO A 399 3.82 -3.58 22.94
C PRO A 399 4.75 -3.78 24.15
N TRP A 400 4.41 -3.24 25.31
CA TRP A 400 5.16 -3.37 26.57
C TRP A 400 4.49 -4.32 27.58
N GLY A 401 3.32 -4.86 27.24
CA GLY A 401 2.63 -5.89 28.02
C GLY A 401 2.52 -7.19 27.24
N ILE A 402 3.42 -7.42 26.27
CA ILE A 402 3.55 -8.73 25.64
C ILE A 402 4.11 -9.65 26.73
N PRO A 403 3.42 -10.74 27.10
CA PRO A 403 3.93 -11.66 28.10
C PRO A 403 5.27 -12.22 27.63
N GLU A 404 6.24 -12.27 28.54
CA GLU A 404 7.54 -12.88 28.27
C GLU A 404 7.31 -14.39 28.19
N VAL A 405 7.44 -14.96 26.99
CA VAL A 405 7.29 -16.39 26.78
C VAL A 405 8.63 -17.04 27.09
N GLN A 406 8.69 -17.76 28.20
CA GLN A 406 9.84 -18.62 28.49
C GLN A 406 9.75 -19.85 27.58
N LEU A 407 10.72 -19.97 26.66
CA LEU A 407 10.84 -21.16 25.83
C LEU A 407 11.67 -22.19 26.59
N LEU A 408 11.00 -23.22 27.07
CA LEU A 408 11.64 -24.41 27.62
C LEU A 408 11.72 -25.47 26.53
N ASN A 409 12.91 -26.00 26.27
CA ASN A 409 13.10 -27.12 25.34
C ASN A 409 13.81 -28.28 26.05
N PRO A 410 13.09 -29.04 26.89
CA PRO A 410 13.68 -30.16 27.64
C PRO A 410 14.20 -31.26 26.72
N PHE A 411 13.83 -31.24 25.43
CA PHE A 411 14.23 -32.24 24.44
C PHE A 411 15.46 -31.85 23.62
N GLN A 412 16.05 -30.67 23.84
CA GLN A 412 17.09 -30.11 22.95
C GLN A 412 18.33 -31.02 22.77
N THR A 413 18.69 -31.79 23.79
CA THR A 413 19.86 -32.66 23.79
C THR A 413 19.60 -34.07 23.24
N PHE A 414 18.36 -34.40 22.89
CA PHE A 414 17.97 -35.74 22.46
C PHE A 414 17.83 -35.83 20.94
N ILE A 415 18.45 -36.85 20.35
CA ILE A 415 18.39 -37.12 18.90
C ILE A 415 17.26 -38.11 18.65
N LYS A 416 16.34 -37.77 17.74
CA LYS A 416 15.13 -38.55 17.47
C LYS A 416 15.40 -39.98 16.99
N SER A 417 16.50 -40.23 16.28
CA SER A 417 16.85 -41.57 15.79
C SER A 417 17.39 -42.50 16.87
N ASP A 418 17.98 -41.95 17.93
CA ASP A 418 18.83 -42.69 18.88
C ASP A 418 18.24 -42.74 20.29
N THR A 419 17.14 -42.01 20.52
CA THR A 419 16.47 -41.92 21.82
C THR A 419 15.20 -42.76 21.80
N ALA A 420 15.05 -43.68 22.75
CA ALA A 420 13.85 -44.50 22.88
C ALA A 420 12.61 -43.65 23.24
N ASP A 421 11.44 -44.03 22.72
CA ASP A 421 10.17 -43.32 22.95
C ASP A 421 9.83 -43.17 24.44
N ILE A 422 10.20 -44.16 25.26
CA ILE A 422 9.95 -44.15 26.70
C ILE A 422 10.68 -43.00 27.41
N THR A 423 11.87 -42.63 26.93
CA THR A 423 12.64 -41.50 27.46
C THR A 423 11.91 -40.18 27.21
N TYR A 424 11.31 -40.00 26.02
CA TYR A 424 10.51 -38.80 25.71
C TYR A 424 9.24 -38.72 26.56
N GLN A 425 8.57 -39.85 26.78
CA GLN A 425 7.38 -39.92 27.63
C GLN A 425 7.72 -39.56 29.08
N GLN A 426 8.84 -40.06 29.60
CA GLN A 426 9.28 -39.77 30.96
C GLN A 426 9.62 -38.29 31.16
N ILE A 427 10.40 -37.69 30.24
CA ILE A 427 10.72 -36.26 30.27
C ILE A 427 9.44 -35.40 30.21
N PHE A 428 8.47 -35.80 29.39
CA PHE A 428 7.18 -35.11 29.31
C PHE A 428 6.41 -35.19 30.63
N ILE A 429 6.36 -36.35 31.28
CA ILE A 429 5.67 -36.54 32.57
C ILE A 429 6.36 -35.72 33.67
N GLU A 430 7.69 -35.75 33.76
CA GLU A 430 8.47 -34.97 34.71
C GLU A 430 8.21 -33.46 34.52
N HIS A 431 8.24 -32.98 33.28
CA HIS A 431 7.90 -31.59 32.96
C HIS A 431 6.41 -31.28 33.24
N ARG A 432 5.48 -32.23 33.13
CA ARG A 432 4.08 -32.01 33.51
C ARG A 432 3.88 -31.96 35.02
N GLN A 433 4.68 -32.68 35.79
CA GLN A 433 4.70 -32.63 37.24
C GLN A 433 5.32 -31.33 37.76
N GLU A 434 6.41 -30.86 37.16
CA GLU A 434 7.05 -29.59 37.54
C GLU A 434 6.12 -28.37 37.32
N TYR A 435 5.27 -28.42 36.29
CA TYR A 435 4.32 -27.36 35.94
C TYR A 435 2.85 -27.84 36.10
N ASP A 436 2.56 -28.55 37.19
CA ASP A 436 1.23 -29.07 37.50
C ASP A 436 0.20 -27.97 37.78
N ASP A 437 0.63 -26.87 38.40
CA ASP A 437 -0.15 -25.64 38.65
C ASP A 437 -0.52 -24.87 37.37
N PHE A 438 0.05 -25.24 36.22
CA PHE A 438 -0.19 -24.59 34.94
C PHE A 438 -1.23 -25.34 34.08
N ILE A 439 -2.04 -24.56 33.37
CA ILE A 439 -2.99 -25.09 32.38
C ILE A 439 -2.21 -25.58 31.16
N ALA A 440 -2.23 -26.88 30.92
CA ALA A 440 -1.65 -27.47 29.72
C ALA A 440 -2.50 -27.15 28.49
N ILE A 441 -1.87 -26.55 27.48
CA ILE A 441 -2.47 -26.32 26.16
C ILE A 441 -1.55 -26.99 25.14
N TYR A 442 -2.10 -27.92 24.37
CA TYR A 442 -1.36 -28.63 23.33
C TYR A 442 -1.68 -28.04 21.97
N THR A 443 -0.68 -27.89 21.12
CA THR A 443 -0.86 -27.39 19.75
C THR A 443 -0.17 -28.31 18.78
N ASP A 444 -0.84 -28.65 17.69
CA ASP A 444 -0.23 -29.34 16.56
C ASP A 444 -0.66 -28.71 15.24
N GLY A 445 0.23 -28.73 14.26
CA GLY A 445 0.01 -28.18 12.93
C GLY A 445 0.21 -29.25 11.89
N SER A 446 -0.82 -29.57 11.12
CA SER A 446 -0.72 -30.51 10.01
C SER A 446 -0.75 -29.77 8.67
N LYS A 447 0.01 -30.30 7.72
CA LYS A 447 0.05 -29.79 6.35
C LYS A 447 -0.16 -30.95 5.39
N SER A 448 -1.22 -30.89 4.61
CA SER A 448 -1.44 -31.72 3.43
C SER A 448 -1.05 -30.96 2.16
N ALA A 449 -1.22 -31.58 0.99
CA ALA A 449 -0.92 -30.94 -0.30
C ALA A 449 -1.77 -29.67 -0.52
N ASP A 450 -3.02 -29.70 -0.04
CA ASP A 450 -4.03 -28.68 -0.34
C ASP A 450 -4.47 -27.85 0.87
N HIS A 451 -4.16 -28.31 2.09
CA HIS A 451 -4.63 -27.68 3.33
C HIS A 451 -3.51 -27.59 4.37
N VAL A 452 -3.56 -26.51 5.16
CA VAL A 452 -2.83 -26.42 6.42
C VAL A 452 -3.89 -26.30 7.49
N SER A 453 -3.79 -27.11 8.53
CA SER A 453 -4.68 -27.00 9.68
C SER A 453 -3.85 -26.96 10.95
N PHE A 454 -4.42 -26.39 12.00
CA PHE A 454 -3.83 -26.52 13.32
C PHE A 454 -4.93 -26.78 14.36
N ALA A 455 -4.58 -27.55 15.37
CA ALA A 455 -5.43 -27.81 16.51
C ALA A 455 -4.80 -27.22 17.76
N VAL A 456 -5.65 -26.69 18.63
CA VAL A 456 -5.31 -26.24 19.98
C VAL A 456 -6.23 -26.97 20.95
N VAL A 457 -5.65 -27.79 21.80
CA VAL A 457 -6.35 -28.61 22.79
C VAL A 457 -6.16 -27.97 24.16
N PHE A 458 -7.26 -27.46 24.71
CA PHE A 458 -7.36 -27.04 26.12
C PHE A 458 -7.89 -28.22 26.95
N PRO A 459 -7.79 -28.17 28.30
CA PRO A 459 -8.30 -29.25 29.14
C PRO A 459 -9.78 -29.59 28.92
N ASN A 460 -10.59 -28.60 28.56
CA ASN A 460 -12.05 -28.74 28.45
C ASN A 460 -12.58 -28.58 27.01
N THR A 461 -11.74 -28.16 26.06
CA THR A 461 -12.20 -27.80 24.71
C THR A 461 -11.09 -27.96 23.69
N THR A 462 -11.42 -28.47 22.50
CA THR A 462 -10.49 -28.52 21.36
C THR A 462 -10.97 -27.57 20.28
N PHE A 463 -10.08 -26.69 19.82
CA PHE A 463 -10.30 -25.83 18.66
C PHE A 463 -9.47 -26.33 17.49
N SER A 464 -10.10 -26.56 16.35
CA SER A 464 -9.44 -26.90 15.09
C SER A 464 -9.73 -25.82 14.05
N PHE A 465 -8.72 -25.45 13.28
CA PHE A 465 -8.75 -24.34 12.31
C PHE A 465 -8.17 -24.75 10.96
#